data_AF-A0A5K0ZQ29-F1
#
_entry.id   AF-A0A5K0ZQ29-F1
#
_cell.length_a   1.000
_cell.length_b   1.000
_cell.length_c   1.000
_cell.angle_alpha   90.00
_cell.angle_beta   90.00
_cell.angle_gamma   90.00
#
_symmetry.space_group_name_H-M   'P 1'
#
loop_
_entity.id
_entity.type
_entity.pdbx_description
1 polymer ?
#
loop_
_entity_poly.entity_id
_entity_poly.type
_entity_poly.pdbx_seq_one_letter_code
_entity_poly.pdbx_strand_id
1 'polypeptide(L)'
;LSDEEGGPNGKVLTSSTIASWCQQIMNQEDISVLPNLLNGFRAACHYGSGSPDATVYKFQTKVAFCKIQFFVLHQSDSIFRRLMGMSNSGCKKSTILELQCTSKWTSMKPLVKSYFKSTFYLLTQVTDTQIIAFILSRLRDSVSFLVPFPELQRRLSK
;
A
#
# COMPACT_ATOMS: atom_id res chain seq x y z
N LEU A 1 8.18 12.91 -28.49
CA LEU A 1 9.26 13.46 -27.64
C LEU A 1 9.01 12.96 -26.24
N SER A 2 9.59 11.80 -25.96
CA SER A 2 9.89 11.32 -24.62
C SER A 2 10.85 12.32 -23.99
N ASP A 3 10.63 12.67 -22.73
CA ASP A 3 11.65 13.04 -21.73
C ASP A 3 10.94 13.47 -20.45
N GLU A 4 10.75 12.53 -19.52
CA GLU A 4 10.66 12.84 -18.09
C GLU A 4 11.66 11.87 -17.42
N GLU A 5 12.94 12.20 -17.60
CA GLU A 5 14.07 11.56 -16.94
C GLU A 5 13.92 11.69 -15.42
N GLY A 6 13.87 10.54 -14.73
CA GLY A 6 13.99 10.48 -13.29
C GLY A 6 15.43 10.77 -12.84
N GLY A 7 15.71 12.04 -12.51
CA GLY A 7 16.94 12.44 -11.83
C GLY A 7 17.01 11.95 -10.37
N PRO A 8 18.16 12.11 -9.69
CA PRO A 8 18.41 11.66 -8.31
C PRO A 8 17.56 12.34 -7.22
N ASN A 9 16.59 13.16 -7.62
CA ASN A 9 15.64 13.85 -6.76
C ASN A 9 14.22 13.35 -7.08
N GLY A 10 13.72 12.38 -6.30
CA GLY A 10 12.37 11.82 -6.47
C GLY A 10 11.27 12.89 -6.62
N LYS A 11 10.23 12.55 -7.39
CA LYS A 11 9.09 13.41 -7.73
C LYS A 11 8.39 13.94 -6.48
N VAL A 12 8.15 15.25 -6.40
CA VAL A 12 7.51 15.86 -5.22
C VAL A 12 6.02 15.51 -5.20
N LEU A 13 5.57 14.91 -4.10
CA LEU A 13 4.16 14.64 -3.79
C LEU A 13 3.57 15.73 -2.90
N THR A 14 2.46 16.27 -3.37
CA THR A 14 1.64 17.27 -2.68
C THR A 14 0.35 16.63 -2.15
N SER A 15 -0.27 17.30 -1.17
CA SER A 15 -1.56 16.87 -0.61
C SER A 15 -2.70 16.84 -1.65
N SER A 16 -2.62 17.69 -2.69
CA SER A 16 -3.61 17.75 -3.77
C SER A 16 -3.46 16.57 -4.73
N THR A 17 -2.23 16.22 -5.13
CA THR A 17 -1.96 15.03 -5.97
C THR A 17 -2.45 13.77 -5.28
N ILE A 18 -2.17 13.62 -3.98
CA ILE A 18 -2.62 12.47 -3.19
C ILE A 18 -4.16 12.45 -3.11
N ALA A 19 -4.80 13.61 -2.89
CA ALA A 19 -6.26 13.69 -2.87
C ALA A 19 -6.89 13.23 -4.18
N SER A 20 -6.32 13.66 -5.32
CA SER A 20 -6.79 13.27 -6.64
C SER A 20 -6.68 11.77 -6.87
N TRP A 21 -5.54 11.14 -6.52
CA TRP A 21 -5.40 9.68 -6.62
C TRP A 21 -6.40 8.94 -5.73
N CYS A 22 -6.61 9.43 -4.50
CA CYS A 22 -7.60 8.85 -3.59
C CYS A 22 -9.00 8.90 -4.22
N GLN A 23 -9.41 10.04 -4.78
CA GLN A 23 -10.71 10.22 -5.42
C GLN A 23 -10.87 9.30 -6.64
N GLN A 24 -9.90 9.26 -7.54
CA GLN A 24 -9.95 8.42 -8.75
C GLN A 24 -10.11 6.93 -8.39
N ILE A 25 -9.39 6.46 -7.37
CA ILE A 25 -9.50 5.07 -6.91
C ILE A 25 -10.84 4.83 -6.22
N MET A 26 -11.31 5.74 -5.37
CA MET A 26 -12.59 5.54 -4.65
C MET A 26 -13.78 5.57 -5.61
N ASN A 27 -13.78 6.50 -6.56
CA ASN A 27 -14.81 6.67 -7.58
C ASN A 27 -14.72 5.64 -8.72
N GLN A 28 -13.68 4.81 -8.75
CA GLN A 28 -13.43 3.81 -9.81
C GLN A 28 -13.21 4.42 -11.20
N GLU A 29 -12.73 5.66 -11.24
CA GLU A 29 -12.47 6.39 -12.49
C GLU A 29 -11.17 5.91 -13.15
N ASP A 30 -10.11 5.76 -12.35
CA ASP A 30 -8.81 5.30 -12.84
C ASP A 30 -8.10 4.45 -11.79
N ILE A 31 -7.91 3.16 -12.08
CA ILE A 31 -7.17 2.24 -11.20
C ILE A 31 -5.67 2.21 -11.51
N SER A 32 -5.26 2.73 -12.66
CA SER A 32 -3.86 2.79 -13.08
C SER A 32 -3.01 3.68 -12.16
N VAL A 33 -3.63 4.54 -11.34
CA VAL A 33 -2.96 5.34 -10.32
C VAL A 33 -2.67 4.59 -9.02
N LEU A 34 -3.21 3.39 -8.81
CA LEU A 34 -2.96 2.59 -7.60
C LEU A 34 -1.48 2.25 -7.37
N PRO A 35 -0.69 1.83 -8.38
CA PRO A 35 0.75 1.69 -8.23
C PRO A 35 1.44 2.98 -7.74
N ASN A 36 1.05 4.15 -8.26
CA ASN A 36 1.60 5.44 -7.83
C ASN A 36 1.28 5.72 -6.36
N LEU A 37 0.04 5.46 -5.94
CA LEU A 37 -0.40 5.59 -4.56
C LEU A 37 0.40 4.66 -3.63
N LEU A 38 0.58 3.38 -3.99
CA LEU A 38 1.33 2.42 -3.17
C LEU A 38 2.83 2.71 -3.13
N ASN A 39 3.40 3.22 -4.22
CA ASN A 39 4.78 3.70 -4.24
C ASN A 39 4.95 4.95 -3.38
N GLY A 40 3.99 5.86 -3.39
CA GLY A 40 3.93 6.99 -2.47
C GLY A 40 3.83 6.53 -1.01
N PHE A 41 2.98 5.55 -0.72
CA PHE A 41 2.89 4.97 0.63
C PHE A 41 4.19 4.31 1.08
N ARG A 42 4.86 3.56 0.20
CA ARG A 42 6.21 3.03 0.47
C ARG A 42 7.16 4.17 0.82
N ALA A 43 7.18 5.23 0.01
CA ALA A 43 8.01 6.41 0.27
C ALA A 43 7.72 7.03 1.65
N ALA A 44 6.45 7.10 2.04
CA ALA A 44 6.06 7.59 3.35
C ALA A 44 6.56 6.66 4.46
N CYS A 45 6.37 5.34 4.35
CA CYS A 45 6.83 4.39 5.37
C CYS A 45 8.34 4.45 5.60
N HIS A 46 9.12 4.79 4.57
CA HIS A 46 10.58 4.92 4.64
C HIS A 46 11.07 6.36 4.88
N TYR A 47 10.18 7.32 5.13
CA TYR A 47 10.53 8.72 5.34
C TYR A 47 11.46 8.87 6.56
N GLY A 48 12.58 9.57 6.39
CA GLY A 48 13.55 9.80 7.47
C GLY A 48 14.50 8.62 7.75
N SER A 49 14.36 7.48 7.06
CA SER A 49 15.18 6.29 7.31
C SER A 49 16.63 6.38 6.79
N GLY A 50 16.98 7.44 6.05
CA GLY A 50 18.30 7.60 5.41
C GLY A 50 18.63 6.53 4.37
N SER A 51 17.72 5.58 4.10
CA SER A 51 17.92 4.48 3.18
C SER A 51 18.02 5.03 1.75
N PRO A 52 19.13 4.77 1.02
CA PRO A 52 19.31 5.19 -0.36
C PRO A 52 18.47 4.37 -1.36
N ASP A 53 17.58 3.49 -0.89
CA ASP A 53 16.48 2.94 -1.68
C ASP A 53 15.62 4.13 -2.14
N ALA A 54 16.02 4.70 -3.28
CA ALA A 54 15.49 5.90 -3.88
C ALA A 54 13.97 5.81 -3.95
N THR A 55 13.30 6.38 -2.95
CA THR A 55 11.86 6.46 -2.98
C THR A 55 11.55 7.39 -4.15
N VAL A 56 10.82 6.88 -5.14
CA VAL A 56 10.41 7.62 -6.34
C VAL A 56 9.78 8.98 -6.00
N TYR A 57 9.28 9.12 -4.77
CA TYR A 57 8.63 10.33 -4.27
C TYR A 57 9.33 10.97 -3.06
N LYS A 58 9.26 12.29 -3.00
CA LYS A 58 9.53 13.12 -1.81
C LYS A 58 8.25 13.83 -1.38
N PHE A 59 8.03 14.02 -0.08
CA PHE A 59 6.83 14.70 0.42
C PHE A 59 7.07 16.19 0.62
N GLN A 60 6.17 17.03 0.10
CA GLN A 60 6.24 18.48 0.27
C GLN A 60 5.95 18.89 1.73
N THR A 61 5.01 18.20 2.39
CA THR A 61 4.55 18.55 3.74
C THR A 61 4.32 17.30 4.59
N LYS A 62 4.40 17.46 5.92
CA LYS A 62 3.97 16.42 6.88
C LYS A 62 2.50 16.01 6.66
N VAL A 63 1.65 16.95 6.26
CA VAL A 63 0.24 16.69 5.96
C VAL A 63 0.09 15.74 4.77
N ALA A 64 0.85 15.94 3.70
CA ALA A 64 0.85 15.04 2.54
C ALA A 64 1.28 13.62 2.94
N PHE A 65 2.34 13.53 3.74
CA PHE A 65 2.85 12.29 4.32
C PHE A 65 1.79 11.55 5.17
N CYS A 66 1.16 12.23 6.13
CA CYS A 66 0.15 11.60 6.99
C CYS A 66 -1.08 11.16 6.18
N LYS A 67 -1.49 11.98 5.19
CA LYS A 67 -2.67 11.73 4.36
C LYS A 67 -2.55 10.43 3.57
N ILE A 68 -1.41 10.18 2.93
CA ILE A 68 -1.21 8.96 2.15
C ILE A 68 -1.14 7.72 3.04
N GLN A 69 -0.46 7.81 4.20
CA GLN A 69 -0.39 6.70 5.16
C GLN A 69 -1.78 6.34 5.67
N PHE A 70 -2.54 7.33 6.13
CA PHE A 70 -3.88 7.12 6.64
C PHE A 70 -4.80 6.51 5.58
N PHE A 71 -4.82 7.08 4.37
CA PHE A 71 -5.68 6.58 3.29
C PHE A 71 -5.34 5.14 2.91
N VAL A 72 -4.06 4.83 2.67
CA VAL A 72 -3.66 3.50 2.23
C VAL A 72 -3.88 2.46 3.33
N LEU A 73 -3.55 2.75 4.58
CA LEU A 73 -3.84 1.85 5.69
C LEU A 73 -5.34 1.60 5.84
N HIS A 74 -6.18 2.63 5.67
CA HIS A 74 -7.61 2.51 5.86
C HIS A 74 -8.34 1.80 4.70
N GLN A 75 -7.91 2.02 3.45
CA GLN A 75 -8.66 1.60 2.26
C GLN A 75 -8.07 0.38 1.53
N SER A 76 -6.87 -0.09 1.88
CA SER A 76 -6.23 -1.16 1.08
C SER A 76 -7.05 -2.44 1.02
N ASP A 77 -7.64 -2.89 2.13
CA ASP A 77 -8.49 -4.08 2.15
C ASP A 77 -9.68 -3.97 1.18
N SER A 78 -10.44 -2.87 1.28
CA SER A 78 -11.62 -2.61 0.44
C SER A 78 -11.24 -2.48 -1.03
N ILE A 79 -10.13 -1.80 -1.34
CA ILE A 79 -9.59 -1.69 -2.69
C ILE A 79 -9.23 -3.08 -3.23
N PHE A 80 -8.45 -3.88 -2.49
CA PHE A 80 -8.04 -5.20 -2.95
C PHE A 80 -9.22 -6.15 -3.16
N ARG A 81 -10.18 -6.18 -2.23
CA ARG A 81 -11.41 -6.99 -2.38
C ARG A 81 -12.19 -6.59 -3.61
N ARG A 82 -12.45 -5.29 -3.79
CA ARG A 82 -13.16 -4.77 -4.97
C ARG A 82 -12.46 -5.14 -6.26
N LEU A 83 -11.14 -4.95 -6.32
CA LEU A 83 -10.35 -5.32 -7.50
C LEU A 83 -10.37 -6.82 -7.76
N MET A 84 -10.44 -7.66 -6.73
CA MET A 84 -10.57 -9.11 -6.89
C MET A 84 -12.03 -9.59 -7.03
N GLY A 85 -13.01 -8.69 -7.09
CA GLY A 85 -14.42 -9.04 -7.20
C GLY A 85 -14.98 -9.77 -5.96
N MET A 86 -14.38 -9.52 -4.80
CA MET A 86 -14.73 -10.18 -3.54
C MET A 86 -15.74 -9.35 -2.75
N SER A 87 -16.61 -10.02 -2.00
CA SER A 87 -17.45 -9.36 -1.00
C SER A 87 -16.59 -8.73 0.11
N ASN A 88 -17.06 -7.61 0.67
CA ASN A 88 -16.48 -6.98 1.86
C ASN A 88 -16.65 -7.83 3.13
N SER A 89 -17.52 -8.84 3.12
CA SER A 89 -17.71 -9.78 4.23
C SER A 89 -16.77 -10.99 4.09
N GLY A 90 -15.73 -11.04 4.91
CA GLY A 90 -14.94 -12.24 5.25
C GLY A 90 -14.44 -13.12 4.08
N CYS A 91 -13.14 -13.12 3.81
CA CYS A 91 -12.59 -14.00 2.79
C CYS A 91 -12.19 -15.37 3.37
N LYS A 92 -12.83 -16.45 2.89
CA LYS A 92 -12.40 -17.83 3.17
C LYS A 92 -11.03 -18.10 2.52
N LYS A 93 -10.18 -18.89 3.19
CA LYS A 93 -8.84 -19.25 2.68
C LYS A 93 -8.91 -19.94 1.30
N SER A 94 -9.95 -20.73 1.05
CA SER A 94 -10.21 -21.39 -0.24
C SER A 94 -10.36 -20.38 -1.40
N THR A 95 -11.08 -19.28 -1.18
CA THR A 95 -11.30 -18.24 -2.19
C THR A 95 -9.99 -17.54 -2.59
N ILE A 96 -9.04 -17.36 -1.64
CA ILE A 96 -7.72 -16.80 -1.97
C ILE A 96 -6.89 -17.77 -2.81
N LEU A 97 -6.97 -19.08 -2.51
CA LEU A 97 -6.25 -20.09 -3.27
C LEU A 97 -6.76 -20.19 -4.72
N GLU A 98 -8.08 -20.12 -4.92
CA GLU A 98 -8.69 -20.06 -6.25
C GLU A 98 -8.28 -18.77 -7.01
N LEU A 99 -8.26 -17.63 -6.32
CA LEU A 99 -7.83 -16.36 -6.90
C LEU A 99 -6.38 -16.40 -7.37
N GLN A 100 -5.50 -17.16 -6.71
CA GLN A 100 -4.07 -17.23 -7.07
C GLN A 100 -3.83 -17.71 -8.50
N CYS A 101 -4.76 -18.46 -9.09
CA CYS A 101 -4.68 -18.96 -10.46
C CYS A 101 -5.20 -17.97 -11.50
N THR A 102 -5.72 -16.81 -11.09
CA THR A 102 -6.31 -15.82 -12.01
C THR A 102 -5.27 -14.81 -12.50
N SER A 103 -5.43 -14.33 -13.73
CA SER A 103 -4.61 -13.23 -14.29
C SER A 103 -4.70 -11.95 -13.45
N LYS A 104 -5.87 -11.71 -12.85
CA LYS A 104 -6.15 -10.58 -11.96
C LYS A 104 -5.27 -10.60 -10.72
N TRP A 105 -5.13 -11.76 -10.09
CA TRP A 105 -4.20 -11.93 -8.98
C TRP A 105 -2.76 -11.72 -9.41
N THR A 106 -2.33 -12.29 -10.54
CA THR A 106 -0.94 -12.14 -11.03
C THR A 106 -0.54 -10.67 -11.19
N SER A 107 -1.45 -9.83 -11.70
CA SER A 107 -1.24 -8.38 -11.80
C SER A 107 -1.22 -7.68 -10.42
N MET A 108 -2.08 -8.08 -9.49
CA MET A 108 -2.22 -7.44 -8.17
C MET A 108 -1.21 -7.91 -7.12
N LYS A 109 -0.71 -9.13 -7.24
CA LYS A 109 0.26 -9.74 -6.32
C LYS A 109 1.44 -8.81 -5.97
N PRO A 110 2.14 -8.16 -6.92
CA PRO A 110 3.23 -7.24 -6.57
C PRO A 110 2.77 -6.03 -5.76
N LEU A 111 1.59 -5.48 -6.05
CA LEU A 111 1.01 -4.34 -5.33
C LEU A 111 0.65 -4.72 -3.89
N VAL A 112 -0.04 -5.84 -3.72
CA VAL A 112 -0.39 -6.39 -2.40
C VAL A 112 0.87 -6.69 -1.58
N LYS A 113 1.90 -7.30 -2.20
CA LYS A 113 3.19 -7.54 -1.56
C LYS A 113 3.86 -6.24 -1.11
N SER A 114 3.83 -5.21 -1.95
CA SER A 114 4.40 -3.89 -1.65
C SER A 114 3.71 -3.24 -0.45
N TYR A 115 2.37 -3.30 -0.39
CA TYR A 115 1.59 -2.81 0.74
C TYR A 115 2.01 -3.48 2.06
N PHE A 116 2.08 -4.81 2.11
CA PHE A 116 2.45 -5.52 3.34
C PHE A 116 3.90 -5.26 3.74
N LYS A 117 4.84 -5.27 2.80
CA LYS A 117 6.25 -4.96 3.11
C LYS A 117 6.40 -3.55 3.70
N SER A 118 5.72 -2.57 3.10
CA SER A 118 5.78 -1.17 3.55
C SER A 118 5.11 -1.00 4.92
N THR A 119 3.97 -1.65 5.14
CA THR A 119 3.25 -1.60 6.42
C THR A 119 4.02 -2.28 7.54
N PHE A 120 4.65 -3.42 7.28
CA PHE A 120 5.51 -4.09 8.26
C PHE A 120 6.75 -3.28 8.58
N TYR A 121 7.33 -2.60 7.58
CA TYR A 121 8.42 -1.67 7.84
C TYR A 121 7.96 -0.50 8.71
N LEU A 122 6.80 0.09 8.42
CA LEU A 122 6.23 1.16 9.24
C LEU A 122 6.07 0.73 10.71
N LEU A 123 5.60 -0.50 10.96
CA LEU A 123 5.49 -1.05 12.31
C LEU A 123 6.84 -1.09 13.06
N THR A 124 7.98 -1.22 12.38
CA THR A 124 9.29 -1.17 13.04
C THR A 124 9.78 0.27 13.29
N GLN A 125 9.13 1.27 12.71
CA GLN A 125 9.50 2.69 12.85
C GLN A 125 8.63 3.43 13.87
N VAL A 126 7.44 2.91 14.19
CA VAL A 126 6.51 3.56 15.12
C VAL A 126 6.64 2.98 16.54
N THR A 127 6.58 3.85 17.54
CA THR A 127 6.60 3.47 18.98
C THR A 127 5.29 3.81 19.68
N ASP A 128 4.49 4.71 19.10
CA ASP A 128 3.18 5.08 19.64
C ASP A 128 2.22 3.89 19.58
N THR A 129 1.72 3.47 20.75
CA THR A 129 0.88 2.28 20.88
C THR A 129 -0.47 2.42 20.17
N GLN A 130 -1.04 3.62 20.10
CA GLN A 130 -2.30 3.86 19.41
C GLN A 130 -2.13 3.74 17.89
N ILE A 131 -1.02 4.26 17.37
CA ILE A 131 -0.65 4.11 15.95
C ILE A 131 -0.39 2.63 15.62
N ILE A 132 0.34 1.92 16.47
CA ILE A 132 0.58 0.48 16.31
C ILE A 132 -0.75 -0.29 16.30
N ALA A 133 -1.64 -0.04 17.27
CA ALA A 133 -2.94 -0.69 17.37
C ALA A 133 -3.81 -0.40 16.12
N PHE A 134 -3.78 0.84 15.63
CA PHE A 134 -4.44 1.22 14.39
C PHE A 134 -3.91 0.43 13.19
N ILE A 135 -2.59 0.38 12.98
CA ILE A 135 -1.98 -0.36 11.87
C ILE A 135 -2.32 -1.85 11.95
N LEU A 136 -2.21 -2.45 13.15
CA LEU A 136 -2.55 -3.86 13.36
C LEU A 136 -4.02 -4.15 13.08
N SER A 137 -4.94 -3.26 13.45
CA SER A 137 -6.36 -3.38 13.09
C SER A 137 -6.55 -3.40 11.57
N ARG A 138 -5.88 -2.51 10.83
CA ARG A 138 -5.97 -2.47 9.36
C ARG A 138 -5.34 -3.70 8.69
N LEU A 139 -4.24 -4.20 9.24
CA LEU A 139 -3.61 -5.44 8.77
C LEU A 139 -4.50 -6.67 9.00
N ARG A 140 -5.19 -6.73 10.15
CA ARG A 140 -6.14 -7.80 10.45
C ARG A 140 -7.23 -7.90 9.39
N ASP A 141 -7.78 -6.77 8.96
CA ASP A 141 -8.82 -6.74 7.92
C ASP A 141 -8.28 -7.31 6.58
N SER A 142 -7.01 -7.01 6.27
CA SER A 142 -6.34 -7.45 5.03
C SER A 142 -5.69 -8.84 5.12
N VAL A 143 -5.73 -9.53 6.26
CA VAL A 143 -4.84 -10.68 6.55
C VAL A 143 -5.01 -11.85 5.58
N SER A 144 -6.19 -12.05 4.99
CA SER A 144 -6.44 -13.09 3.99
C SER A 144 -5.52 -12.95 2.77
N PHE A 145 -5.14 -11.72 2.41
CA PHE A 145 -4.23 -11.44 1.31
C PHE A 145 -2.75 -11.72 1.62
N LEU A 146 -2.41 -12.04 2.88
CA LEU A 146 -1.06 -12.48 3.26
C LEU A 146 -0.81 -13.97 2.98
N VAL A 147 -1.87 -14.79 2.90
CA VAL A 147 -1.78 -16.25 2.67
C VAL A 147 -0.83 -16.62 1.52
N PRO A 148 -0.81 -15.92 0.37
CA PRO A 148 0.07 -16.24 -0.75
C PRO A 148 1.57 -15.86 -0.54
N PHE A 149 1.93 -15.27 0.60
CA PHE A 149 3.27 -14.74 0.89
C PHE A 149 3.87 -15.37 2.16
N PRO A 150 4.29 -16.65 2.12
CA PRO A 150 4.82 -17.36 3.29
C PRO A 150 6.08 -16.70 3.89
N GLU A 151 6.92 -16.08 3.07
CA GLU A 151 8.08 -15.30 3.54
C GLU A 151 7.70 -14.13 4.43
N LEU A 152 6.60 -13.44 4.10
CA LEU A 152 6.11 -12.31 4.88
C LEU A 152 5.47 -12.77 6.19
N GLN A 153 4.76 -13.90 6.17
CA GLN A 153 4.19 -14.51 7.38
C GLN A 153 5.29 -14.92 8.37
N ARG A 154 6.38 -15.54 7.89
CA ARG A 154 7.51 -15.95 8.74
C ARG A 154 8.21 -14.79 9.45
N ARG A 155 8.14 -13.58 8.90
CA ARG A 155 8.72 -12.38 9.54
C ARG A 155 7.89 -11.85 10.70
N LEU A 156 6.60 -12.17 10.76
CA LEU A 156 5.72 -11.80 11.87
C LEU A 156 5.76 -12.80 13.02
N SER A 157 6.22 -14.03 12.77
CA SER A 157 6.25 -15.12 13.75
C SER A 157 7.60 -15.24 14.47
N LYS A 158 8.53 -14.31 14.27
CA LYS A 158 9.80 -14.20 14.99
C LYS A 158 9.73 -13.03 15.94
#